data_AF-A0A8H4VA55-F1
#
_entry.id   AF-A0A8H4VA55-F1
#
_cell.length_a   1.000
_cell.length_b   1.000
_cell.length_c   1.000
_cell.angle_alpha   90.00
_cell.angle_beta   90.00
_cell.angle_gamma   90.00
#
_symmetry.space_group_name_H-M   'P 1'
#
loop_
_entity.id
_entity.type
_entity.pdbx_description
1 polymer ?
#
loop_
_entity_poly.entity_id
_entity_poly.type
_entity_poly.pdbx_seq_one_letter_code
_entity_poly.pdbx_strand_id
1 'polypeptide(L)'
;MNSSVPDGNWTFIDDVPPSVWATTFNDFHSLVVSLTKRLVQTTLIISTSRIRDKKELVPKTSGVVRKRDVEAAVASLGMSPNTQQFWNKSARRLRLNVVQDEDSDEEPLTYNQVESLLVDEGDEDIPIEVDTITPKVVSDHDQDGDLSDDSLGDLSDDSLSDPSNDCSEGEKSPDSSSARRALKPSIAIERRQEEQAQRYDEHASYKAEVDMWDVLQTKPPMEIPKRQEPGPLERSNVDVESPVKRDWKSQLKYHSEWETSGR
;
A
#
# COMPACT_ATOMS: atom_id res chain seq x y z
N MET A 1 41.34 -1.78 -17.16
CA MET A 1 40.79 -2.08 -15.82
C MET A 1 41.95 -2.49 -14.93
N ASN A 2 42.07 -1.86 -13.76
CA ASN A 2 43.25 -1.92 -12.89
C ASN A 2 42.93 -2.77 -11.66
N SER A 3 42.72 -4.07 -11.84
CA SER A 3 42.51 -4.98 -10.72
C SER A 3 43.82 -5.35 -10.01
N SER A 4 43.72 -5.72 -8.73
CA SER A 4 44.87 -6.13 -7.91
C SER A 4 45.46 -7.50 -8.30
N VAL A 5 44.81 -8.25 -9.19
CA VAL A 5 45.20 -9.60 -9.60
C VAL A 5 45.48 -9.59 -11.11
N PRO A 6 46.60 -10.16 -11.59
CA PRO A 6 46.95 -10.15 -13.03
C PRO A 6 45.84 -10.69 -13.94
N ASP A 7 45.16 -11.75 -13.51
CA ASP A 7 44.10 -12.42 -14.27
C ASP A 7 42.76 -11.63 -14.32
N GLY A 8 42.61 -10.60 -13.48
CA GLY A 8 41.43 -9.74 -13.44
C GLY A 8 41.53 -8.51 -14.35
N ASN A 9 42.70 -8.28 -14.94
CA ASN A 9 42.93 -7.16 -15.86
C ASN A 9 42.51 -7.57 -17.27
N TRP A 10 41.24 -7.35 -17.58
CA TRP A 10 40.75 -7.41 -18.96
C TRP A 10 41.40 -6.27 -19.74
N THR A 11 42.46 -6.60 -20.45
CA THR A 11 43.27 -5.63 -21.20
C THR A 11 42.99 -5.69 -22.70
N PHE A 12 42.66 -6.87 -23.26
CA PHE A 12 42.49 -7.06 -24.70
C PHE A 12 41.46 -8.15 -25.01
N ILE A 13 40.57 -7.90 -25.98
CA ILE A 13 39.77 -8.95 -26.64
C ILE A 13 40.44 -9.38 -27.95
N ASP A 14 41.17 -8.48 -28.60
CA ASP A 14 41.88 -8.68 -29.86
C ASP A 14 43.00 -7.62 -29.96
N ASP A 15 44.24 -7.91 -29.54
CA ASP A 15 45.51 -7.11 -29.55
C ASP A 15 45.46 -5.56 -29.38
N VAL A 16 44.31 -4.97 -29.04
CA VAL A 16 43.99 -3.55 -28.97
C VAL A 16 43.51 -3.22 -27.55
N PRO A 17 44.22 -2.36 -26.82
CA PRO A 17 43.96 -2.07 -25.41
C PRO A 17 42.61 -1.38 -25.20
N PRO A 18 42.08 -1.44 -23.96
CA PRO A 18 40.82 -2.09 -23.61
C PRO A 18 39.65 -1.68 -24.50
N SER A 19 39.14 -2.63 -25.27
CA SER A 19 37.99 -2.43 -26.14
C SER A 19 36.73 -3.08 -25.55
N VAL A 20 35.75 -2.25 -25.20
CA VAL A 20 34.36 -2.69 -25.09
C VAL A 20 33.82 -2.78 -26.51
N TRP A 21 33.07 -3.83 -26.84
CA TRP A 21 32.45 -3.94 -28.15
C TRP A 21 31.46 -2.79 -28.35
N ALA A 22 31.46 -2.18 -29.53
CA ALA A 22 30.50 -1.11 -29.85
C ALA A 22 29.04 -1.56 -29.67
N THR A 23 28.76 -2.85 -29.89
CA THR A 23 27.45 -3.47 -29.67
C THR A 23 27.02 -3.46 -28.19
N THR A 24 27.96 -3.54 -27.25
CA THR A 24 27.65 -3.51 -25.81
C THR A 24 27.01 -2.18 -25.40
N PHE A 25 27.37 -1.06 -26.03
CA PHE A 25 26.70 0.22 -25.77
C PHE A 25 25.24 0.22 -26.23
N ASN A 26 24.95 -0.46 -27.34
CA ASN A 26 23.58 -0.63 -27.81
C ASN A 26 22.77 -1.52 -26.85
N ASP A 27 23.40 -2.55 -26.28
CA ASP A 27 22.77 -3.41 -25.27
C ASP A 27 22.51 -2.64 -23.97
N PHE A 28 23.47 -1.83 -23.49
CA PHE A 28 23.27 -0.96 -22.33
C PHE A 28 22.15 0.05 -22.57
N HIS A 29 22.13 0.70 -23.73
CA HIS A 29 21.05 1.60 -24.09
C HIS A 29 19.69 0.87 -24.07
N SER A 30 19.62 -0.32 -24.68
CA SER A 30 18.40 -1.14 -24.71
C SER A 30 17.94 -1.53 -23.30
N LEU A 31 18.88 -1.91 -22.43
CA LEU A 31 18.61 -2.23 -21.02
C LEU A 31 18.07 -1.01 -20.27
N VAL A 32 18.76 0.14 -20.35
CA VAL A 32 18.34 1.37 -19.68
C VAL A 32 16.95 1.81 -20.16
N VAL A 33 16.69 1.78 -21.47
CA VAL A 33 15.38 2.11 -22.04
C VAL A 33 14.31 1.12 -21.55
N SER A 34 14.59 -0.17 -21.54
CA SER A 34 13.61 -1.18 -21.09
C SER A 34 13.29 -1.03 -19.60
N LEU A 35 14.30 -0.76 -18.77
CA LEU A 35 14.16 -0.58 -17.33
C LEU A 35 13.39 0.70 -17.01
N THR A 36 13.79 1.82 -17.61
CA THR A 36 13.11 3.11 -17.42
C THR A 36 11.67 3.06 -17.91
N LYS A 37 11.40 2.44 -19.06
CA LYS A 37 10.03 2.24 -19.56
C LYS A 37 9.19 1.43 -18.56
N ARG A 38 9.73 0.33 -18.05
CA ARG A 38 9.02 -0.50 -17.06
C ARG A 38 8.74 0.30 -15.78
N LEU A 39 9.72 1.04 -15.26
CA LEU A 39 9.57 1.86 -14.06
C LEU A 39 8.55 3.00 -14.25
N VAL A 40 8.61 3.72 -15.38
CA VAL A 40 7.66 4.80 -15.69
C VAL A 40 6.24 4.25 -15.87
N GLN A 41 6.08 3.08 -16.49
CA GLN A 41 4.78 2.45 -16.66
C GLN A 41 4.18 2.02 -15.32
N THR A 42 4.95 1.36 -14.45
CA THR A 42 4.45 0.92 -13.15
C THR A 42 4.12 2.10 -12.23
N THR A 43 4.96 3.14 -12.22
CA THR A 43 4.68 4.38 -11.47
C THR A 43 3.41 5.08 -11.96
N LEU A 44 3.18 5.11 -13.27
CA LEU A 44 1.96 5.68 -13.83
C LEU A 44 0.72 4.85 -13.42
N ILE A 45 0.79 3.52 -13.44
CA ILE A 45 -0.32 2.66 -13.00
C ILE A 45 -0.62 2.88 -11.51
N ILE A 46 0.39 2.91 -10.66
CA ILE A 46 0.23 3.11 -9.21
C ILE A 46 -0.34 4.50 -8.91
N SER A 47 0.24 5.55 -9.52
CA SER A 47 -0.23 6.92 -9.31
C SER A 47 -1.64 7.16 -9.85
N THR A 48 -1.98 6.60 -11.02
CA THR A 48 -3.34 6.70 -11.59
C THR A 48 -4.37 5.97 -10.76
N SER A 49 -4.04 4.78 -10.23
CA SER A 49 -4.91 4.08 -9.27
C SER A 49 -5.15 4.96 -8.05
N ARG A 50 -4.09 5.45 -7.40
CA ARG A 50 -4.20 6.35 -6.24
C ARG A 50 -5.04 7.60 -6.55
N ILE A 51 -4.83 8.23 -7.71
CA ILE A 51 -5.57 9.43 -8.11
C ILE A 51 -7.06 9.09 -8.30
N ARG A 52 -7.39 7.99 -8.96
CA ARG A 52 -8.78 7.56 -9.16
C ARG A 52 -9.48 7.31 -7.82
N ASP A 53 -8.86 6.50 -6.96
CA ASP A 53 -9.43 6.11 -5.67
C ASP A 53 -9.57 7.31 -4.73
N LYS A 54 -8.62 8.26 -4.78
CA LYS A 54 -8.74 9.53 -4.03
C LYS A 54 -9.72 10.51 -4.63
N LYS A 55 -9.88 10.53 -5.96
CA LYS A 55 -10.78 11.47 -6.66
C LYS A 55 -12.25 11.12 -6.43
N GLU A 56 -12.56 9.84 -6.24
CA GLU A 56 -13.89 9.36 -5.84
C GLU A 56 -14.35 9.98 -4.50
N LEU A 57 -13.40 10.20 -3.58
CA LEU A 57 -13.67 10.73 -2.25
C LEU A 57 -13.48 12.25 -2.18
N VAL A 58 -12.39 12.74 -2.77
CA VAL A 58 -11.98 14.14 -2.77
C VAL A 58 -11.84 14.60 -4.22
N PRO A 59 -12.88 15.23 -4.80
CA PRO A 59 -12.88 15.60 -6.22
C PRO A 59 -11.78 16.62 -6.59
N LYS A 60 -11.20 17.34 -5.61
CA LYS A 60 -10.06 18.26 -5.79
C LYS A 60 -8.67 17.59 -5.73
N THR A 61 -8.59 16.26 -5.86
CA THR A 61 -7.30 15.55 -5.83
C THR A 61 -6.39 15.96 -7.00
N SER A 62 -5.15 16.33 -6.71
CA SER A 62 -4.15 16.69 -7.73
C SER A 62 -3.62 15.48 -8.51
N GLY A 63 -3.57 15.62 -9.84
CA GLY A 63 -3.11 14.60 -10.78
C GLY A 63 -1.57 14.54 -10.92
N VAL A 64 -0.86 14.52 -9.80
CA VAL A 64 0.62 14.58 -9.78
C VAL A 64 1.18 13.27 -9.24
N VAL A 65 2.24 12.76 -9.87
CA VAL A 65 3.01 11.59 -9.40
C VAL A 65 3.81 11.99 -8.16
N ARG A 66 3.67 11.25 -7.08
CA ARG A 66 4.38 11.51 -5.81
C ARG A 66 5.59 10.59 -5.67
N LYS A 67 6.55 10.98 -4.82
CA LYS A 67 7.71 10.13 -4.45
C LYS A 67 7.28 8.74 -4.00
N ARG A 68 6.23 8.65 -3.17
CA ARG A 68 5.65 7.38 -2.70
C ARG A 68 5.13 6.49 -3.84
N ASP A 69 4.62 7.07 -4.93
CA ASP A 69 4.18 6.31 -6.11
C ASP A 69 5.40 5.65 -6.81
N VAL A 70 6.57 6.31 -6.76
CA VAL A 70 7.85 5.79 -7.25
C VAL A 70 8.43 4.71 -6.35
N GLU A 71 8.46 4.95 -5.03
CA GLU A 71 8.93 3.97 -4.05
C GLU A 71 8.12 2.67 -4.11
N ALA A 72 6.79 2.77 -4.23
CA ALA A 72 5.91 1.62 -4.41
C ALA A 72 6.15 0.87 -5.72
N ALA A 73 6.46 1.59 -6.81
CA ALA A 73 6.79 0.98 -8.09
C ALA A 73 8.13 0.22 -8.05
N VAL A 74 9.14 0.80 -7.40
CA VAL A 74 10.46 0.17 -7.17
C VAL A 74 10.28 -1.12 -6.37
N ALA A 75 9.51 -1.08 -5.29
CA ALA A 75 9.19 -2.25 -4.47
C ALA A 75 8.41 -3.31 -5.28
N SER A 76 7.42 -2.89 -6.08
CA SER A 76 6.63 -3.80 -6.92
C SER A 76 7.44 -4.48 -8.02
N LEU A 77 8.52 -3.83 -8.48
CA LEU A 77 9.46 -4.39 -9.44
C LEU A 77 10.56 -5.25 -8.79
N GLY A 78 10.55 -5.40 -7.47
CA GLY A 78 11.56 -6.15 -6.72
C GLY A 78 12.94 -5.48 -6.74
N MET A 79 13.00 -4.18 -7.00
CA MET A 79 14.25 -3.41 -7.02
C MET A 79 14.56 -2.90 -5.61
N SER A 80 15.84 -2.85 -5.25
CA SER A 80 16.28 -2.27 -3.97
C SER A 80 16.21 -0.73 -4.03
N PRO A 81 15.58 -0.06 -3.05
CA PRO A 81 15.40 1.40 -3.06
C PRO A 81 16.71 2.15 -2.88
N ASN A 82 17.65 1.59 -2.11
CA ASN A 82 19.00 2.13 -1.95
C ASN A 82 20.02 1.20 -2.60
N THR A 83 20.73 1.70 -3.62
CA THR A 83 21.81 0.96 -4.30
C THR A 83 23.19 1.47 -3.92
N GLN A 84 23.29 2.50 -3.06
CA GLN A 84 24.55 3.11 -2.67
C GLN A 84 25.46 2.10 -1.96
N GLN A 85 24.94 1.31 -1.02
CA GLN A 85 25.72 0.23 -0.40
C GLN A 85 26.24 -0.80 -1.43
N PHE A 86 25.47 -1.08 -2.49
CA PHE A 86 25.89 -1.96 -3.57
C PHE A 86 27.03 -1.35 -4.40
N TRP A 87 27.00 -0.03 -4.63
CA TRP A 87 28.05 0.69 -5.38
C TRP A 87 29.27 1.02 -4.52
N ASN A 88 29.12 1.28 -3.23
CA ASN A 88 30.23 1.55 -2.31
C ASN A 88 31.19 0.35 -2.25
N LYS A 89 30.64 -0.87 -2.26
CA LYS A 89 31.42 -2.11 -2.29
C LYS A 89 31.89 -2.51 -3.69
N SER A 90 31.71 -1.66 -4.71
CA SER A 90 32.05 -1.99 -6.10
C SER A 90 33.55 -2.23 -6.29
N ALA A 91 34.40 -1.39 -5.70
CA ALA A 91 35.86 -1.55 -5.76
C ALA A 91 36.29 -2.91 -5.21
N ARG A 92 35.77 -3.32 -4.05
CA ARG A 92 36.04 -4.64 -3.46
C ARG A 92 35.45 -5.79 -4.29
N ARG A 93 34.21 -5.67 -4.76
CA ARG A 93 33.51 -6.70 -5.54
C ARG A 93 34.18 -6.96 -6.88
N LEU A 94 34.62 -5.89 -7.54
CA LEU A 94 35.29 -5.93 -8.84
C LEU A 94 36.82 -5.99 -8.72
N ARG A 95 37.34 -6.01 -7.47
CA ARG A 95 38.77 -6.06 -7.13
C ARG A 95 39.61 -4.95 -7.78
N LEU A 96 39.03 -3.75 -7.86
CA LEU A 96 39.64 -2.59 -8.51
C LEU A 96 40.62 -1.87 -7.57
N ASN A 97 41.79 -1.53 -8.08
CA ASN A 97 42.70 -0.57 -7.45
C ASN A 97 42.20 0.84 -7.77
N VAL A 98 41.91 1.59 -6.71
CA VAL A 98 41.43 2.97 -6.80
C VAL A 98 42.55 3.89 -6.36
N VAL A 99 42.85 4.90 -7.17
CA VAL A 99 43.85 5.94 -6.90
C VAL A 99 43.13 7.28 -6.86
N GLN A 100 43.59 8.22 -6.04
CA GLN A 100 42.91 9.50 -5.83
C GLN A 100 43.06 10.45 -7.02
N ASP A 101 44.24 10.48 -7.65
CA ASP A 101 44.53 11.27 -8.85
C ASP A 101 45.26 10.41 -9.89
N GLU A 102 44.93 10.58 -11.19
CA GLU A 102 45.52 9.80 -12.30
C GLU A 102 47.01 10.07 -12.52
N ASP A 103 47.51 11.24 -12.11
CA ASP A 103 48.89 11.69 -12.30
C ASP A 103 49.78 11.49 -11.06
N SER A 104 49.24 10.91 -9.99
CA SER A 104 50.00 10.65 -8.77
C SER A 104 50.54 9.22 -8.78
N ASP A 105 51.85 9.04 -8.58
CA ASP A 105 52.49 7.74 -8.28
C ASP A 105 52.07 7.19 -6.89
N GLU A 106 50.93 7.64 -6.37
CA GLU A 106 50.40 7.27 -5.06
C GLU A 106 50.01 5.80 -5.00
N GLU A 107 50.27 5.20 -3.85
CA GLU A 107 49.86 3.83 -3.58
C GLU A 107 48.32 3.71 -3.65
N PRO A 108 47.78 2.64 -4.25
CA PRO A 108 46.35 2.42 -4.32
C PRO A 108 45.68 2.46 -2.94
N LEU A 109 44.54 3.14 -2.85
CA LEU A 109 43.74 3.21 -1.63
C LEU A 109 43.29 1.82 -1.20
N THR A 110 43.30 1.57 0.10
CA THR A 110 42.76 0.32 0.65
C THR A 110 41.24 0.31 0.51
N TYR A 111 40.63 -0.84 0.27
CA TYR A 111 39.16 -0.95 0.12
C TYR A 111 38.36 -0.31 1.26
N ASN A 112 38.84 -0.39 2.51
CA ASN A 112 38.18 0.25 3.64
C ASN A 112 38.22 1.79 3.53
N GLN A 113 39.34 2.36 3.05
CA GLN A 113 39.46 3.80 2.85
C GLN A 113 38.54 4.26 1.70
N VAL A 114 38.52 3.53 0.59
CA VAL A 114 37.62 3.81 -0.54
C VAL A 114 36.15 3.74 -0.11
N GLU A 115 35.78 2.68 0.61
CA GLU A 115 34.40 2.52 1.09
C GLU A 115 34.01 3.64 2.07
N SER A 116 34.90 4.03 2.98
CA SER A 116 34.65 5.15 3.91
C SER A 116 34.53 6.50 3.22
N LEU A 117 35.29 6.76 2.15
CA LEU A 117 35.21 8.01 1.36
C LEU A 117 33.92 8.10 0.53
N LEU A 118 33.31 6.97 0.18
CA LEU A 118 32.08 6.89 -0.61
C LEU A 118 30.81 6.84 0.26
N VAL A 119 30.94 6.70 1.58
CA VAL A 119 29.81 6.92 2.50
C VAL A 119 29.61 8.42 2.60
N ASP A 120 28.47 8.90 2.10
CA ASP A 120 28.06 10.29 2.25
C ASP A 120 27.65 10.53 3.71
N GLU A 121 28.12 11.61 4.34
CA GLU A 121 27.83 11.95 5.76
C GLU A 121 26.32 12.18 6.03
N GLY A 122 25.49 12.19 4.97
CA GLY A 122 24.03 12.33 5.07
C GLY A 122 23.26 11.03 5.37
N ASP A 123 23.90 9.86 5.26
CA ASP A 123 23.29 8.55 5.51
C ASP A 123 23.94 7.88 6.73
N GLU A 124 23.92 8.55 7.89
CA GLU A 124 23.95 7.81 9.15
C GLU A 124 22.69 6.93 9.18
N ASP A 125 22.87 5.67 8.80
CA ASP A 125 21.92 4.59 8.96
C ASP A 125 21.43 4.59 10.42
N ILE A 126 20.28 5.24 10.69
CA ILE A 126 19.50 4.95 11.88
C ILE A 126 19.24 3.44 11.80
N PRO A 127 19.71 2.62 12.75
CA PRO A 127 19.51 1.19 12.69
C PRO A 127 18.01 0.91 12.71
N ILE A 128 17.45 0.55 11.55
CA ILE A 128 16.15 -0.09 11.50
C ILE A 128 16.40 -1.50 12.03
N GLU A 129 16.23 -1.66 13.35
CA GLU A 129 16.09 -2.96 13.96
C GLU A 129 15.07 -3.74 13.14
N VAL A 130 15.49 -4.91 12.65
CA VAL A 130 14.63 -5.84 11.93
C VAL A 130 13.70 -6.47 12.96
N ASP A 131 12.72 -5.68 13.40
CA ASP A 131 11.70 -6.15 14.32
C ASP A 131 10.58 -6.78 13.51
N THR A 132 10.46 -8.08 13.74
CA THR A 132 9.41 -8.98 13.31
C THR A 132 8.06 -8.25 13.16
N ILE A 133 7.51 -8.36 11.95
CA ILE A 133 6.18 -7.91 11.51
C ILE A 133 5.17 -7.97 12.66
N THR A 134 4.89 -6.80 13.26
CA THR A 134 3.68 -6.53 14.04
C THR A 134 3.15 -5.17 13.59
N PRO A 135 1.86 -5.06 13.21
CA PRO A 135 1.31 -3.80 12.70
C PRO A 135 1.00 -2.89 13.90
N LYS A 136 1.90 -1.97 14.19
CA LYS A 136 1.65 -0.87 15.13
C LYS A 136 1.18 0.35 14.34
N VAL A 137 -0.08 0.70 14.57
CA VAL A 137 -0.72 1.94 14.10
C VAL A 137 0.10 3.13 14.59
N VAL A 138 0.76 3.83 13.66
CA VAL A 138 1.37 5.13 13.94
C VAL A 138 0.38 6.19 13.49
N SER A 139 -0.35 6.72 14.47
CA SER A 139 -0.94 8.05 14.40
C SER A 139 0.22 9.04 14.38
N ASP A 140 0.31 9.89 13.35
CA ASP A 140 0.85 11.23 13.59
C ASP A 140 0.31 12.30 12.65
N HIS A 141 0.16 13.45 13.28
CA HIS A 141 -0.34 14.73 12.84
C HIS A 141 0.32 15.27 11.57
N ASP A 142 -0.48 15.77 10.64
CA ASP A 142 -0.14 16.99 9.90
C ASP A 142 -1.31 17.97 10.05
N GLN A 143 -1.02 19.09 10.69
CA GLN A 143 -1.87 20.27 10.83
C GLN A 143 -1.95 20.97 9.47
N ASP A 144 -3.15 21.41 9.07
CA ASP A 144 -3.35 22.68 8.37
C ASP A 144 -4.84 23.06 8.35
N GLY A 145 -5.16 24.19 8.98
CA GLY A 145 -6.07 25.21 8.44
C GLY A 145 -7.59 25.05 8.60
N ASP A 146 -8.10 25.48 9.77
CA ASP A 146 -9.27 26.35 9.98
C ASP A 146 -10.45 26.29 9.00
N LEU A 147 -11.56 25.68 9.44
CA LEU A 147 -12.89 26.27 9.28
C LEU A 147 -13.67 26.10 10.59
N SER A 148 -13.88 27.24 11.23
CA SER A 148 -14.69 27.43 12.43
C SER A 148 -16.18 27.16 12.20
N ASP A 149 -16.82 26.70 13.28
CA ASP A 149 -18.21 26.94 13.68
C ASP A 149 -19.35 26.29 12.85
N ASP A 150 -19.97 25.23 13.39
CA ASP A 150 -21.40 25.27 13.68
C ASP A 150 -21.82 24.12 14.65
N SER A 151 -22.28 24.55 15.82
CA SER A 151 -23.30 23.94 16.69
C SER A 151 -23.36 22.40 16.88
N LEU A 152 -22.95 21.97 18.08
CA LEU A 152 -23.36 20.68 18.65
C LEU A 152 -24.88 20.69 18.89
N GLY A 153 -25.62 20.21 17.89
CA GLY A 153 -27.03 19.87 18.04
C GLY A 153 -27.21 18.76 19.06
N ASP A 154 -27.72 19.15 20.22
CA ASP A 154 -28.37 18.31 21.22
C ASP A 154 -29.33 17.33 20.54
N LEU A 155 -28.92 16.05 20.45
CA LEU A 155 -29.79 14.99 20.00
C LEU A 155 -30.66 14.57 21.17
N SER A 156 -31.75 15.32 21.33
CA SER A 156 -32.92 14.92 22.09
C SER A 156 -33.35 13.51 21.69
N ASP A 157 -33.53 12.68 22.71
CA ASP A 157 -34.21 11.39 22.74
C ASP A 157 -35.49 11.39 21.87
N ASP A 158 -35.37 10.88 20.64
CA ASP A 158 -36.52 10.53 19.80
C ASP A 158 -36.74 9.02 19.88
N SER A 159 -37.66 8.67 20.76
CA SER A 159 -38.16 7.32 20.98
C SER A 159 -38.95 6.85 19.76
N LEU A 160 -38.26 6.36 18.73
CA LEU A 160 -38.90 5.62 17.65
C LEU A 160 -39.16 4.18 18.09
N SER A 161 -40.44 3.89 18.17
CA SER A 161 -41.00 2.58 18.50
C SER A 161 -40.44 1.54 17.54
N ASP A 162 -39.96 0.44 18.11
CA ASP A 162 -39.47 -0.75 17.41
C ASP A 162 -40.65 -1.71 17.17
N PRO A 163 -41.10 -1.94 15.92
CA PRO A 163 -41.85 -3.12 15.59
C PRO A 163 -40.97 -4.04 14.75
N SER A 164 -40.26 -4.99 15.37
CA SER A 164 -40.00 -6.34 14.83
C SER A 164 -39.18 -7.16 15.82
N ASN A 165 -39.85 -7.57 16.89
CA ASN A 165 -39.43 -8.71 17.68
C ASN A 165 -39.82 -9.99 16.94
N ASP A 166 -38.97 -10.44 16.01
CA ASP A 166 -39.07 -11.80 15.48
C ASP A 166 -37.67 -12.37 15.23
N CYS A 167 -37.16 -13.11 16.22
CA CYS A 167 -36.14 -14.15 16.09
C CYS A 167 -36.05 -14.90 17.43
N SER A 168 -36.88 -15.94 17.51
CA SER A 168 -36.64 -17.26 18.11
C SER A 168 -36.13 -17.37 19.56
N GLU A 169 -36.96 -18.08 20.33
CA GLU A 169 -36.74 -18.58 21.68
C GLU A 169 -35.43 -19.38 21.79
N GLY A 170 -34.53 -18.89 22.64
CA GLY A 170 -33.33 -19.58 23.10
C GLY A 170 -33.05 -19.19 24.54
N GLU A 171 -33.09 -20.19 25.41
CA GLU A 171 -32.99 -20.24 26.87
C GLU A 171 -32.33 -19.04 27.60
N LYS A 172 -33.01 -18.57 28.64
CA LYS A 172 -32.61 -17.45 29.51
C LYS A 172 -31.42 -17.84 30.40
N SER A 173 -30.19 -17.54 29.96
CA SER A 173 -29.05 -17.40 30.87
C SER A 173 -29.01 -16.02 31.53
N PRO A 174 -28.81 -15.92 32.85
CA PRO A 174 -28.77 -14.64 33.56
C PRO A 174 -27.35 -14.07 33.55
N ASP A 175 -26.93 -13.48 32.43
CA ASP A 175 -26.09 -12.25 32.41
C ASP A 175 -25.94 -11.66 30.98
N SER A 176 -26.99 -11.72 30.15
CA SER A 176 -26.91 -11.28 28.75
C SER A 176 -27.28 -9.81 28.52
N SER A 177 -27.74 -9.08 29.55
CA SER A 177 -28.24 -7.70 29.36
C SER A 177 -27.12 -6.69 29.10
N SER A 178 -25.98 -6.85 29.78
CA SER A 178 -24.78 -6.02 29.59
C SER A 178 -24.15 -6.29 28.23
N ALA A 179 -24.02 -7.57 27.85
CA ALA A 179 -23.53 -7.99 26.54
C ALA A 179 -24.45 -7.51 25.41
N ARG A 180 -25.77 -7.64 25.55
CA ARG A 180 -26.74 -7.12 24.57
C ARG A 180 -26.64 -5.59 24.42
N ARG A 181 -26.44 -4.85 25.52
CA ARG A 181 -26.21 -3.38 25.47
C ARG A 181 -24.92 -3.03 24.74
N ALA A 182 -23.85 -3.81 24.91
CA ALA A 182 -22.58 -3.60 24.21
C ALA A 182 -22.67 -3.86 22.69
N LEU A 183 -23.57 -4.75 22.25
CA LEU A 183 -23.76 -5.08 20.83
C LEU A 183 -24.64 -4.09 20.07
N LYS A 184 -25.57 -3.41 20.74
CA LYS A 184 -26.47 -2.39 20.14
C LYS A 184 -25.74 -1.33 19.28
N PRO A 185 -24.65 -0.69 19.73
CA PRO A 185 -23.95 0.30 18.91
C PRO A 185 -23.31 -0.33 17.66
N SER A 186 -22.76 -1.54 17.77
CA SER A 186 -22.15 -2.26 16.64
C SER A 186 -23.20 -2.58 15.57
N ILE A 187 -24.37 -3.10 15.97
CA ILE A 187 -25.50 -3.38 15.06
C ILE A 187 -26.01 -2.09 14.40
N ALA A 188 -26.08 -0.99 15.15
CA ALA A 188 -26.51 0.30 14.60
C ALA A 188 -25.53 0.85 13.56
N ILE A 189 -24.23 0.64 13.77
CA ILE A 189 -23.17 1.04 12.83
C ILE A 189 -23.21 0.15 11.58
N GLU A 190 -23.34 -1.17 11.74
CA GLU A 190 -23.49 -2.12 10.64
C GLU A 190 -24.72 -1.78 9.79
N ARG A 191 -25.88 -1.54 10.41
CA ARG A 191 -27.10 -1.17 9.69
C ARG A 191 -26.94 0.13 8.90
N ARG A 192 -26.25 1.14 9.46
CA ARG A 192 -25.95 2.38 8.72
C ARG A 192 -25.07 2.12 7.50
N GLN A 193 -24.08 1.21 7.60
CA GLN A 193 -23.24 0.82 6.47
C GLN A 193 -24.04 0.06 5.41
N GLU A 194 -24.93 -0.84 5.81
CA GLU A 194 -25.81 -1.57 4.90
C GLU A 194 -26.77 -0.63 4.16
N GLU A 195 -27.39 0.32 4.87
CA GLU A 195 -28.24 1.36 4.26
C GLU A 195 -27.45 2.22 3.25
N GLN A 196 -26.20 2.56 3.56
CA GLN A 196 -25.34 3.29 2.65
C GLN A 196 -25.03 2.44 1.41
N ALA A 197 -24.59 1.20 1.58
CA ALA A 197 -24.30 0.27 0.49
C ALA A 197 -25.53 0.06 -0.42
N GLN A 198 -26.70 -0.12 0.17
CA GLN A 198 -27.96 -0.28 -0.56
C GLN A 198 -28.26 0.95 -1.45
N ARG A 199 -28.02 2.18 -0.97
CA ARG A 199 -28.19 3.38 -1.82
C ARG A 199 -27.28 3.39 -3.03
N TYR A 200 -26.03 2.94 -2.89
CA TYR A 200 -25.09 2.84 -4.02
C TYR A 200 -25.50 1.74 -5.00
N ASP A 201 -25.87 0.56 -4.49
CA ASP A 201 -26.32 -0.56 -5.32
C ASP A 201 -27.60 -0.22 -6.08
N GLU A 202 -28.57 0.43 -5.43
CA GLU A 202 -29.80 0.90 -6.07
C GLU A 202 -29.51 1.87 -7.21
N HIS A 203 -28.58 2.81 -7.01
CA HIS A 203 -28.19 3.77 -8.05
C HIS A 203 -27.40 3.11 -9.20
N ALA A 204 -26.47 2.21 -8.87
CA ALA A 204 -25.72 1.45 -9.87
C ALA A 204 -26.64 0.58 -10.73
N SER A 205 -27.61 -0.08 -10.11
CA SER A 205 -28.66 -0.86 -10.78
C SER A 205 -29.50 0.00 -11.71
N TYR A 206 -29.96 1.17 -11.24
CA TYR A 206 -30.71 2.12 -12.06
C TYR A 206 -29.92 2.56 -13.29
N LYS A 207 -28.64 2.93 -13.13
CA LYS A 207 -27.79 3.37 -14.23
C LYS A 207 -27.54 2.25 -15.24
N ALA A 208 -27.24 1.05 -14.75
CA ALA A 208 -27.03 -0.12 -15.61
C ALA A 208 -28.30 -0.48 -16.41
N GLU A 209 -29.48 -0.34 -15.81
CA GLU A 209 -30.75 -0.55 -16.50
C GLU A 209 -30.95 0.50 -17.61
N VAL A 210 -30.71 1.78 -17.33
CA VAL A 210 -30.78 2.86 -18.34
C VAL A 210 -29.83 2.60 -19.51
N ASP A 211 -28.58 2.24 -19.22
CA ASP A 211 -27.57 1.94 -20.24
C ASP A 211 -27.98 0.71 -21.09
N MET A 212 -28.60 -0.30 -20.48
CA MET A 212 -29.11 -1.48 -21.19
C MET A 212 -30.23 -1.13 -22.17
N TRP A 213 -31.16 -0.27 -21.76
CA TRP A 213 -32.25 0.17 -22.64
C TRP A 213 -31.74 1.00 -23.82
N ASP A 214 -30.73 1.84 -23.59
CA ASP A 214 -30.06 2.60 -24.65
C ASP A 214 -29.42 1.66 -25.70
N VAL A 215 -28.71 0.63 -25.24
CA VAL A 215 -28.10 -0.40 -26.11
C VAL A 215 -29.16 -1.16 -26.91
N LEU A 216 -30.29 -1.50 -26.29
CA LEU A 216 -31.38 -2.21 -26.95
C LEU A 216 -32.24 -1.32 -27.85
N GLN A 217 -32.03 0.01 -27.84
CA GLN A 217 -32.84 1.00 -28.58
C GLN A 217 -34.35 0.85 -28.34
N THR A 218 -34.73 0.33 -27.18
CA THR A 218 -36.12 0.07 -26.80
C THR A 218 -36.45 0.86 -25.54
N LYS A 219 -37.72 1.22 -25.38
CA LYS A 219 -38.18 1.93 -24.18
C LYS A 219 -38.59 0.91 -23.12
N PRO A 220 -38.24 1.14 -21.85
CA PRO A 220 -38.67 0.26 -20.77
C PRO A 220 -40.20 0.17 -20.74
N PRO A 221 -40.78 -1.03 -20.49
CA PRO A 221 -42.23 -1.21 -20.41
C PRO A 221 -42.90 -0.41 -19.27
N MET A 222 -42.12 -0.06 -18.24
CA MET A 222 -42.55 0.70 -17.07
C MET A 222 -41.56 1.84 -16.84
N GLU A 223 -42.06 3.01 -16.42
CA GLU A 223 -41.19 4.15 -16.11
C GLU A 223 -40.29 3.81 -14.92
N ILE A 224 -38.99 3.73 -15.17
CA ILE A 224 -38.01 3.44 -14.12
C ILE A 224 -37.92 4.68 -13.22
N PRO A 225 -38.24 4.56 -11.92
CA PRO A 225 -38.18 5.70 -11.01
C PRO A 225 -36.74 6.21 -10.90
N LYS A 226 -36.56 7.52 -11.11
CA LYS A 226 -35.24 8.17 -11.03
C LYS A 226 -34.69 8.03 -9.61
N ARG A 227 -33.60 7.26 -9.45
CA ARG A 227 -32.88 7.15 -8.18
C ARG A 227 -31.98 8.38 -8.00
N GLN A 228 -31.91 8.88 -6.77
CA GLN A 228 -31.01 10.00 -6.43
C GLN A 228 -29.57 9.51 -6.49
N GLU A 229 -28.67 10.36 -7.00
CA GLU A 229 -27.23 10.07 -6.96
C GLU A 229 -26.80 9.96 -5.49
N PRO A 230 -26.26 8.81 -5.06
CA PRO A 230 -25.69 8.69 -3.73
C PRO A 230 -24.54 9.70 -3.67
N GLY A 231 -24.52 10.54 -2.64
CA GLY A 231 -23.51 11.59 -2.48
C GLY A 231 -22.08 11.04 -2.37
N PRO A 232 -21.10 11.85 -1.95
CA PRO A 232 -19.75 11.37 -1.70
C PRO A 232 -19.74 10.21 -0.69
N LEU A 233 -18.92 9.19 -0.95
CA LEU A 233 -18.74 8.06 -0.03
C LEU A 233 -18.21 8.57 1.32
N GLU A 234 -19.05 8.49 2.36
CA GLU A 234 -18.62 8.74 3.74
C GLU A 234 -17.71 7.60 4.20
N ARG A 235 -16.51 7.94 4.68
CA ARG A 235 -15.64 6.98 5.36
C ARG A 235 -16.05 6.87 6.82
N SER A 236 -16.47 5.69 7.25
CA SER A 236 -16.39 5.33 8.66
C SER A 236 -14.94 4.90 8.96
N ASN A 237 -14.22 5.68 9.78
CA ASN A 237 -12.98 5.20 10.42
C ASN A 237 -13.27 4.21 11.56
N VAL A 238 -14.55 3.81 11.72
CA VAL A 238 -14.98 2.86 12.72
C VAL A 238 -14.57 1.48 12.22
N ASP A 239 -13.48 0.96 12.80
CA ASP A 239 -13.14 -0.45 12.71
C ASP A 239 -14.40 -1.23 13.11
N VAL A 240 -14.93 -2.04 12.19
CA VAL A 240 -15.98 -3.01 12.50
C VAL A 240 -15.28 -4.11 13.31
N GLU A 241 -14.83 -3.76 14.51
CA GLU A 241 -14.39 -4.72 15.51
C GLU A 241 -15.62 -5.54 15.83
N SER A 242 -15.71 -6.69 15.17
CA SER A 242 -16.57 -7.77 15.62
C SER A 242 -16.28 -7.98 17.12
N PRO A 243 -17.30 -8.19 17.96
CA PRO A 243 -17.10 -8.55 19.37
C PRO A 243 -16.28 -9.83 19.56
N VAL A 244 -15.95 -10.53 18.47
CA VAL A 244 -14.90 -11.55 18.42
C VAL A 244 -13.56 -10.87 18.71
N LYS A 245 -13.16 -10.95 19.97
CA LYS A 245 -11.85 -10.55 20.49
C LYS A 245 -10.75 -10.87 19.46
N ARG A 246 -9.85 -9.91 19.23
CA ARG A 246 -8.63 -10.05 18.39
C ARG A 246 -7.81 -11.32 18.70
N ASP A 247 -8.03 -11.92 19.87
CA ASP A 247 -7.37 -13.10 20.38
C ASP A 247 -8.17 -14.41 20.22
N TRP A 248 -9.10 -14.52 19.28
CA TRP A 248 -9.89 -15.75 19.08
C TRP A 248 -9.01 -17.01 18.91
N LYS A 249 -7.83 -16.84 18.30
CA LYS A 249 -6.82 -17.90 18.12
C LYS A 249 -6.21 -18.38 19.44
N SER A 250 -6.12 -17.53 20.47
CA SER A 250 -5.57 -17.92 21.78
C SER A 250 -6.63 -18.55 22.69
N GLN A 251 -7.92 -18.29 22.43
CA GLN A 251 -9.04 -18.91 23.15
C GLN A 251 -9.48 -20.26 22.56
N LEU A 252 -9.08 -20.57 21.32
CA LEU A 252 -9.42 -21.84 20.69
C LEU A 252 -8.56 -22.98 21.27
N LYS A 253 -9.01 -23.59 22.37
CA LYS A 253 -8.48 -24.91 22.78
C LYS A 253 -9.06 -25.95 21.84
N TYR A 254 -8.29 -26.31 20.82
CA TYR A 254 -8.61 -27.45 19.99
C TYR A 254 -8.56 -28.72 20.85
N HIS A 255 -9.72 -29.34 21.06
CA HIS A 255 -9.82 -30.68 21.61
C HIS A 255 -10.17 -31.60 20.45
N SER A 256 -9.31 -32.58 20.19
CA SER A 256 -9.61 -33.58 19.17
C SER A 256 -10.66 -34.55 19.69
N GLU A 257 -11.57 -35.00 18.83
CA GLU A 257 -12.67 -35.92 19.19
C GLU A 257 -12.16 -37.22 19.83
N TRP A 258 -10.90 -37.59 19.54
CA TRP A 258 -10.21 -38.76 20.06
C TRP A 258 -9.73 -38.62 21.52
N GLU A 259 -9.59 -37.40 22.03
CA GLU A 259 -9.24 -37.13 23.44
C GLU A 259 -10.46 -37.23 24.37
N THR A 260 -11.67 -37.08 23.82
CA THR A 260 -12.92 -37.15 24.59
C THR A 260 -13.52 -38.56 24.70
N SER A 261 -13.08 -39.52 23.89
CA SER A 261 -13.64 -40.88 23.85
C SER A 261 -12.83 -41.92 24.64
N GLY A 262 -11.89 -41.50 25.48
CA GLY A 262 -11.14 -42.37 26.37
C GLY A 262 -11.75 -42.48 27.77
N ARG A 263 -12.93 -43.08 27.92
CA ARG A 263 -13.41 -43.57 29.22
C ARG A 263 -14.34 -44.76 29.09
#